data_AF-A0A976KIK0-F1
#
_entry.id   AF-A0A976KIK0-F1
#
_cell.length_a   1.000
_cell.length_b   1.000
_cell.length_c   1.000
_cell.angle_alpha   90.00
_cell.angle_beta   90.00
_cell.angle_gamma   90.00
#
_symmetry.space_group_name_H-M   'P 1'
#
loop_
_entity.id
_entity.type
_entity.pdbx_description
1 polymer ?
#
loop_
_entity_poly.entity_id
_entity_poly.type
_entity_poly.pdbx_seq_one_letter_code
_entity_poly.pdbx_strand_id
1 'polypeptide(L)'
;MLEFIKNNAGKIKRNLISLDNQPIGKAALTVIFLLDIFILISIFNGLADHTKQLATPSQLIPQYCRDIVIEGNWNQTNRLDRLAQQISITKGSYYRRDKRERTRERHLVCKPISNLFFSIEDDKNLSKELIEYQRVQREIRQLNAELERTKNSYDTSLLEKMVDQEKEQTDISSIRNDIARKTTAIEKLVIKRKSLESSLLQNSEISKLFSMLDGFTEDDRISLRDDLR
;
A
#
# COMPACT_ATOMS: atom_id res chain seq x y z
N MET A 1 32.74 -20.15 29.08
CA MET A 1 31.26 -19.98 28.99
C MET A 1 30.58 -21.24 28.41
N LEU A 2 31.10 -21.82 27.32
CA LEU A 2 30.59 -23.09 26.74
C LEU A 2 30.64 -24.31 27.68
N GLU A 3 31.68 -24.44 28.52
CA GLU A 3 31.77 -25.57 29.47
C GLU A 3 30.75 -25.49 30.62
N PHE A 4 30.37 -24.29 31.04
CA PHE A 4 29.38 -24.09 32.10
C PHE A 4 27.97 -24.48 31.63
N ILE A 5 27.66 -24.17 30.36
CA ILE A 5 26.40 -24.58 29.72
C ILE A 5 26.36 -26.10 29.54
N LYS A 6 27.49 -26.73 29.14
CA LYS A 6 27.59 -28.19 28.98
C LYS A 6 27.40 -28.93 30.31
N ASN A 7 28.00 -28.44 31.39
CA ASN A 7 27.89 -29.06 32.71
C ASN A 7 26.51 -28.87 33.34
N ASN A 8 25.86 -27.71 33.12
CA ASN A 8 24.51 -27.49 33.60
C ASN A 8 23.46 -28.26 32.78
N ALA A 9 23.63 -28.37 31.47
CA ALA A 9 22.78 -29.22 30.62
C ALA A 9 22.84 -30.70 31.04
N GLY A 10 24.03 -31.20 31.42
CA GLY A 10 24.21 -32.57 31.91
C GLY A 10 23.58 -32.87 33.28
N LYS A 11 23.37 -31.84 34.12
CA LYS A 11 22.63 -31.96 35.39
C LYS A 11 21.12 -31.89 35.18
N ILE A 12 20.66 -30.96 34.35
CA ILE A 12 19.24 -30.81 34.00
C ILE A 12 18.72 -32.08 33.29
N LYS A 13 19.52 -32.65 32.38
CA LYS A 13 19.20 -33.92 31.70
C LYS A 13 19.03 -35.09 32.68
N ARG A 14 19.77 -35.15 33.78
CA ARG A 14 19.64 -36.24 34.76
C ARG A 14 18.37 -36.11 35.60
N ASN A 15 18.03 -34.88 36.01
CA ASN A 15 16.84 -34.65 36.83
C ASN A 15 15.52 -34.72 36.04
N LEU A 16 15.55 -34.50 34.72
CA LEU A 16 14.37 -34.64 33.85
C LEU A 16 14.12 -36.09 33.37
N ILE A 17 15.05 -37.02 33.60
CA ILE A 17 14.99 -38.41 33.08
C ILE A 17 14.81 -39.44 34.20
N SER A 18 14.79 -39.02 35.48
CA SER A 18 14.57 -39.90 36.61
C SER A 18 13.33 -39.48 37.41
N LEU A 19 12.29 -40.31 37.36
CA LEU A 19 11.27 -40.39 38.40
C LEU A 19 11.57 -41.68 39.18
N ASP A 20 11.78 -41.56 40.49
CA ASP A 20 11.91 -42.69 41.43
C ASP A 20 13.01 -43.72 41.10
N ASN A 21 14.24 -43.25 40.81
CA ASN A 21 15.44 -44.07 40.61
C ASN A 21 15.38 -45.14 39.50
N GLN A 22 14.36 -45.14 38.64
CA GLN A 22 14.35 -45.94 37.42
C GLN A 22 14.62 -45.05 36.20
N PRO A 23 15.62 -45.38 35.35
CA PRO A 23 15.88 -44.62 34.14
C PRO A 23 14.67 -44.79 33.23
N ILE A 24 13.97 -43.69 32.94
CA ILE A 24 12.93 -43.68 31.91
C ILE A 24 13.60 -44.20 30.64
N GLY A 25 13.14 -45.35 30.14
CA GLY A 25 13.70 -45.96 28.95
C GLY A 25 13.69 -44.94 27.82
N LYS A 26 14.77 -44.87 27.03
CA LYS A 26 14.86 -43.93 25.89
C LYS A 26 13.61 -43.99 25.00
N ALA A 27 12.99 -45.17 24.89
CA ALA A 27 11.71 -45.37 24.22
C ALA A 27 10.53 -44.63 24.88
N ALA A 28 10.38 -44.72 26.21
CA ALA A 28 9.32 -44.05 26.95
C ALA A 28 9.46 -42.52 26.88
N LEU A 29 10.68 -41.99 26.97
CA LEU A 29 10.94 -40.55 26.80
C LEU A 29 10.54 -40.07 25.40
N THR A 30 10.90 -40.83 24.35
CA THR A 30 10.52 -40.52 22.96
C THR A 30 9.00 -40.53 22.79
N VAL A 31 8.31 -41.51 23.39
CA VAL A 31 6.84 -41.58 23.33
C VAL A 31 6.20 -40.38 24.02
N ILE A 32 6.64 -40.01 25.22
CA ILE A 32 6.12 -38.83 25.94
C ILE A 32 6.35 -37.55 25.12
N PHE A 33 7.55 -37.38 24.55
CA PHE A 33 7.88 -36.23 23.73
C PHE A 33 7.02 -36.13 22.45
N LEU A 34 6.79 -37.25 21.77
CA LEU A 34 5.90 -37.30 20.60
C LEU A 34 4.45 -37.00 20.98
N LEU A 35 4.00 -37.49 22.13
CA LEU A 35 2.65 -37.26 22.64
C LEU A 35 2.45 -35.78 22.99
N ASP A 36 3.43 -35.15 23.64
CA ASP A 36 3.39 -33.73 23.97
C ASP A 36 3.36 -32.85 22.70
N ILE A 37 4.21 -33.16 21.70
CA ILE A 37 4.16 -32.49 20.39
C ILE A 37 2.79 -32.68 19.71
N PHE A 38 2.24 -33.89 19.76
CA PHE A 38 0.94 -34.18 19.17
C PHE A 38 -0.19 -33.39 19.85
N ILE A 39 -0.17 -33.29 21.19
CA ILE A 39 -1.11 -32.49 21.96
C ILE A 39 -0.95 -31.01 21.62
N LEU A 40 0.28 -30.48 21.59
CA LEU A 40 0.53 -29.08 21.22
C LEU A 40 0.03 -28.77 19.81
N ILE A 41 0.32 -29.62 18.82
CA ILE A 41 -0.18 -29.47 17.45
C ILE A 41 -1.71 -29.51 17.43
N SER A 42 -2.33 -30.44 18.15
CA SER A 42 -3.79 -30.59 18.20
C SER A 42 -4.47 -29.39 18.86
N ILE A 43 -3.92 -28.87 19.95
CA ILE A 43 -4.41 -27.67 20.64
C ILE A 43 -4.24 -26.44 19.75
N PHE A 44 -3.06 -26.22 19.16
CA PHE A 44 -2.83 -25.05 18.32
C PHE A 44 -3.63 -25.10 17.01
N ASN A 45 -3.79 -26.27 16.39
CA ASN A 45 -4.64 -26.42 15.22
C ASN A 45 -6.12 -26.25 15.56
N GLY A 46 -6.58 -26.85 16.65
CA GLY A 46 -7.96 -26.67 17.13
C GLY A 46 -8.27 -25.21 17.45
N LEU A 47 -7.36 -24.51 18.14
CA LEU A 47 -7.49 -23.10 18.44
C LEU A 47 -7.42 -22.24 17.16
N ALA A 48 -6.55 -22.57 16.21
CA ALA A 48 -6.46 -21.89 14.92
C ALA A 48 -7.76 -22.05 14.10
N ASP A 49 -8.42 -23.20 14.15
CA ASP A 49 -9.67 -23.42 13.45
C ASP A 49 -10.87 -22.76 14.13
N HIS A 50 -10.89 -22.69 15.47
CA HIS A 50 -11.89 -21.90 16.20
C HIS A 50 -11.71 -20.38 16.00
N THR A 51 -10.46 -19.90 15.95
CA THR A 51 -10.20 -18.47 15.69
C THR A 51 -10.48 -18.07 14.25
N LYS A 52 -10.39 -18.99 13.27
CA LYS A 52 -10.84 -18.73 11.88
C LYS A 52 -12.36 -18.56 11.73
N GLN A 53 -13.16 -19.03 12.67
CA GLN A 53 -14.62 -18.83 12.65
C GLN A 53 -15.00 -17.38 12.96
N LEU A 54 -14.11 -16.64 13.62
CA LEU A 54 -14.25 -15.21 13.85
C LEU A 54 -13.52 -14.48 12.73
N ALA A 55 -14.22 -14.21 11.63
CA ALA A 55 -13.71 -13.28 10.63
C ALA A 55 -13.52 -11.92 11.32
N THR A 56 -12.28 -11.43 11.40
CA THR A 56 -12.07 -10.08 11.93
C THR A 56 -12.72 -9.08 10.98
N PRO A 57 -13.29 -7.96 11.45
CA PRO A 57 -13.90 -6.95 10.58
C PRO A 57 -12.97 -6.49 9.44
N SER A 58 -11.66 -6.47 9.72
CA SER A 58 -10.61 -6.19 8.75
C SER A 58 -10.45 -7.20 7.60
N GLN A 59 -10.96 -8.42 7.76
CA GLN A 59 -11.02 -9.47 6.72
C GLN A 59 -12.27 -9.35 5.86
N LEU A 60 -13.39 -8.91 6.43
CA LEU A 60 -14.67 -8.73 5.72
C LEU A 60 -14.69 -7.44 4.89
N ILE A 61 -14.00 -6.40 5.37
CA ILE A 61 -13.86 -5.09 4.72
C ILE A 61 -12.39 -4.86 4.40
N PRO A 62 -11.93 -5.14 3.17
CA PRO A 62 -10.53 -4.98 2.78
C PRO A 62 -10.06 -3.51 2.83
N GLN A 63 -8.76 -3.28 2.99
CA GLN A 63 -8.19 -1.91 3.07
C GLN A 63 -8.58 -1.06 1.87
N TYR A 64 -8.52 -1.57 0.64
CA TYR A 64 -8.92 -0.79 -0.53
C TYR A 64 -10.40 -0.40 -0.50
N CYS A 65 -11.28 -1.19 0.10
CA CYS A 65 -12.68 -0.81 0.27
C CYS A 65 -12.82 0.30 1.32
N ARG A 66 -12.05 0.23 2.42
CA ARG A 66 -11.97 1.32 3.40
C ARG A 66 -11.47 2.62 2.75
N ASP A 67 -10.38 2.53 1.98
CA ASP A 67 -9.77 3.66 1.28
C ASP A 67 -10.71 4.31 0.26
N ILE A 68 -11.61 3.51 -0.35
CA ILE A 68 -12.56 3.97 -1.37
C ILE A 68 -13.85 4.52 -0.74
N VAL A 69 -14.41 3.81 0.26
CA VAL A 69 -15.76 4.09 0.78
C VAL A 69 -15.76 4.91 2.06
N ILE A 70 -14.75 4.73 2.94
CA ILE A 70 -14.78 5.26 4.32
C ILE A 70 -13.77 6.39 4.52
N GLU A 71 -12.53 6.17 4.10
CA GLU A 71 -11.41 7.11 4.24
C GLU A 71 -11.26 8.00 3.00
N GLY A 72 -11.84 7.57 1.89
CA GLY A 72 -11.78 8.26 0.63
C GLY A 72 -12.85 9.34 0.51
N ASN A 73 -12.49 10.60 0.74
CA ASN A 73 -13.25 11.74 0.21
C ASN A 73 -13.06 11.82 -1.33
N TRP A 74 -13.44 10.74 -2.03
CA TRP A 74 -13.42 10.66 -3.49
C TRP A 74 -14.51 11.59 -3.99
N ASN A 75 -14.09 12.60 -4.75
CA ASN A 75 -14.97 13.55 -5.38
C ASN A 75 -14.62 13.62 -6.87
N GLN A 76 -15.38 14.40 -7.62
CA GLN A 76 -15.20 14.52 -9.06
C GLN A 76 -13.79 14.98 -9.47
N THR A 77 -13.08 15.72 -8.61
CA THR A 77 -11.77 16.30 -8.94
C THR A 77 -10.59 15.42 -8.55
N ASN A 78 -10.76 14.46 -7.64
CA ASN A 78 -9.65 13.64 -7.12
C ASN A 78 -9.83 12.12 -7.34
N ARG A 79 -11.02 11.64 -7.73
CA ARG A 79 -11.32 10.19 -7.83
C ARG A 79 -10.40 9.44 -8.79
N LEU A 80 -10.03 10.06 -9.92
CA LEU A 80 -9.12 9.45 -10.88
C LEU A 80 -7.69 9.34 -10.32
N ASP A 81 -7.21 10.39 -9.65
CA ASP A 81 -5.91 10.40 -9.00
C ASP A 81 -5.81 9.32 -7.92
N ARG A 82 -6.88 9.17 -7.12
CA ARG A 82 -6.97 8.16 -6.06
C ARG A 82 -6.99 6.74 -6.63
N LEU A 83 -7.76 6.52 -7.70
CA LEU A 83 -7.78 5.24 -8.40
C LEU A 83 -6.40 4.88 -8.96
N ALA A 84 -5.77 5.81 -9.67
CA ALA A 84 -4.43 5.62 -10.22
C ALA A 84 -3.41 5.29 -9.13
N GLN A 85 -3.47 6.01 -8.01
CA GLN A 85 -2.66 5.75 -6.82
C GLN A 85 -2.83 4.32 -6.31
N GLN A 86 -4.06 3.87 -6.13
CA GLN A 86 -4.31 2.56 -5.58
C GLN A 86 -3.87 1.43 -6.52
N ILE A 87 -4.04 1.61 -7.83
CA ILE A 87 -3.55 0.66 -8.84
C ILE A 87 -2.02 0.63 -8.88
N SER A 88 -1.35 1.78 -8.84
CA SER A 88 0.12 1.82 -8.81
C SER A 88 0.70 1.21 -7.54
N ILE A 89 0.08 1.40 -6.38
CA ILE A 89 0.51 0.75 -5.13
C ILE A 89 0.34 -0.77 -5.27
N THR A 90 -0.79 -1.20 -5.81
CA THR A 90 -1.11 -2.63 -5.96
C THR A 90 -0.14 -3.34 -6.90
N LYS A 91 0.16 -2.76 -8.07
CA LYS A 91 1.07 -3.36 -9.07
C LYS A 91 2.55 -3.15 -8.76
N GLY A 92 2.90 -2.06 -8.06
CA GLY A 92 4.28 -1.71 -7.72
C GLY A 92 4.81 -2.34 -6.44
N SER A 93 3.93 -2.94 -5.62
CA SER A 93 4.34 -3.60 -4.37
C SER A 93 5.07 -4.91 -4.64
N TYR A 94 6.25 -5.08 -4.04
CA TYR A 94 6.96 -6.36 -3.98
C TYR A 94 6.20 -7.39 -3.12
N TYR A 95 5.35 -6.92 -2.21
CA TYR A 95 4.50 -7.77 -1.40
C TYR A 95 3.35 -8.30 -2.25
N ARG A 96 3.43 -9.60 -2.56
CA ARG A 96 2.37 -10.32 -3.25
C ARG A 96 1.17 -10.37 -2.31
N ARG A 97 0.14 -9.54 -2.56
CA ARG A 97 -1.13 -9.61 -1.81
C ARG A 97 -1.60 -11.05 -1.79
N ASP A 98 -2.04 -11.49 -0.62
CA ASP A 98 -2.60 -12.82 -0.45
C ASP A 98 -3.77 -12.96 -1.43
N LYS A 99 -3.65 -13.89 -2.39
CA LYS A 99 -4.72 -14.16 -3.37
C LYS A 99 -6.05 -14.48 -2.67
N ARG A 100 -6.01 -14.94 -1.41
CA ARG A 100 -7.21 -15.18 -0.60
C ARG A 100 -7.99 -13.90 -0.33
N GLU A 101 -7.39 -12.71 -0.32
CA GLU A 101 -8.13 -11.43 -0.24
C GLU A 101 -9.08 -11.22 -1.44
N ARG A 102 -8.76 -11.82 -2.59
CA ARG A 102 -9.62 -11.81 -3.78
C ARG A 102 -10.77 -12.83 -3.73
N THR A 103 -10.75 -13.79 -2.81
CA THR A 103 -11.74 -14.88 -2.75
C THR A 103 -12.49 -14.98 -1.42
N ARG A 104 -12.10 -14.22 -0.39
CA ARG A 104 -12.80 -14.17 0.89
C ARG A 104 -14.18 -13.54 0.73
N GLU A 105 -15.11 -13.97 1.57
CA GLU A 105 -16.41 -13.31 1.73
C GLU A 105 -16.18 -11.84 2.08
N ARG A 106 -16.93 -10.97 1.39
CA ARG A 106 -16.80 -9.52 1.54
C ARG A 106 -18.11 -8.95 2.04
N HIS A 107 -17.98 -7.83 2.72
CA HIS A 107 -19.13 -6.99 3.03
C HIS A 107 -19.95 -6.69 1.76
N LEU A 108 -21.28 -6.65 1.91
CA LEU A 108 -22.23 -6.50 0.79
C LEU A 108 -21.94 -5.23 -0.03
N VAL A 109 -21.59 -4.13 0.66
CA VAL A 109 -21.21 -2.84 0.07
C VAL A 109 -19.88 -2.92 -0.69
N CYS A 110 -18.90 -3.67 -0.17
CA CYS A 110 -17.57 -3.78 -0.78
C CYS A 110 -17.54 -4.70 -1.99
N LYS A 111 -18.36 -5.76 -2.01
CA LYS A 111 -18.37 -6.79 -3.06
C LYS A 111 -18.45 -6.21 -4.49
N PRO A 112 -19.40 -5.32 -4.84
CA PRO A 112 -19.49 -4.80 -6.19
C PRO A 112 -18.33 -3.86 -6.55
N ILE A 113 -17.85 -3.05 -5.60
CA ILE A 113 -16.69 -2.16 -5.77
C ILE A 113 -15.42 -2.97 -6.04
N SER A 114 -15.20 -4.03 -5.24
CA SER A 114 -14.07 -4.93 -5.41
C SER A 114 -14.02 -5.55 -6.80
N ASN A 115 -15.18 -5.96 -7.33
CA ASN A 115 -15.23 -6.59 -8.65
C ASN A 115 -14.82 -5.61 -9.76
N LEU A 116 -15.32 -4.38 -9.72
CA LEU A 116 -14.94 -3.33 -10.67
C LEU A 116 -13.46 -2.93 -10.50
N PHE A 117 -13.00 -2.78 -9.25
CA PHE A 117 -11.60 -2.49 -8.96
C PHE A 117 -10.66 -3.59 -9.51
N PHE A 118 -10.97 -4.87 -9.31
CA PHE A 118 -10.16 -5.96 -9.83
C PHE A 118 -10.24 -6.10 -11.34
N SER A 119 -11.39 -5.79 -11.95
CA SER A 119 -11.53 -5.70 -13.42
C SER A 119 -10.53 -4.68 -13.98
N ILE A 120 -10.49 -3.48 -13.39
CA ILE A 120 -9.54 -2.42 -13.77
C ILE A 120 -8.09 -2.83 -13.51
N GLU A 121 -7.85 -3.49 -12.38
CA GLU A 121 -6.51 -3.94 -12.01
C GLU A 121 -5.98 -5.04 -12.94
N ASP A 122 -6.84 -5.96 -13.38
CA ASP A 122 -6.47 -7.10 -14.21
C ASP A 122 -6.35 -6.74 -15.69
N ASP A 123 -7.02 -5.67 -16.13
CA ASP A 123 -6.79 -5.08 -17.45
C ASP A 123 -5.37 -4.47 -17.53
N LYS A 124 -4.51 -5.12 -18.32
CA LYS A 124 -3.11 -4.71 -18.50
C LYS A 124 -2.98 -3.35 -19.18
N ASN A 125 -3.87 -3.00 -20.10
CA ASN A 125 -3.79 -1.74 -20.82
C ASN A 125 -4.24 -0.60 -19.89
N LEU A 126 -5.39 -0.79 -19.24
CA LEU A 126 -5.95 0.20 -18.33
C LEU A 126 -5.06 0.45 -17.11
N SER A 127 -4.53 -0.61 -16.50
CA SER A 127 -3.60 -0.49 -15.38
C SER A 127 -2.29 0.20 -15.80
N LYS A 128 -1.77 -0.06 -17.00
CA LYS A 128 -0.59 0.63 -17.54
C LYS A 128 -0.86 2.11 -17.77
N GLU A 129 -2.01 2.47 -18.33
CA GLU A 129 -2.41 3.87 -18.51
C GLU A 129 -2.56 4.61 -17.18
N LEU A 130 -3.16 3.98 -16.17
CA LEU A 130 -3.28 4.55 -14.82
C LEU A 130 -1.93 4.74 -14.13
N ILE A 131 -1.01 3.78 -14.27
CA ILE A 131 0.36 3.89 -13.75
C ILE A 131 1.10 5.04 -14.45
N GLU A 132 0.98 5.15 -15.77
CA GLU A 132 1.59 6.24 -16.54
C GLU A 132 0.99 7.60 -16.18
N TYR A 133 -0.33 7.68 -16.01
CA TYR A 133 -1.03 8.88 -15.54
C TYR A 133 -0.45 9.36 -14.19
N GLN A 134 -0.32 8.45 -13.22
CA GLN A 134 0.25 8.80 -11.93
C GLN A 134 1.73 9.18 -12.01
N ARG A 135 2.50 8.53 -12.89
CA ARG A 135 3.91 8.86 -13.12
C ARG A 135 4.04 10.29 -13.65
N VAL A 136 3.26 10.66 -14.65
CA VAL A 136 3.20 12.02 -15.21
C VAL A 136 2.79 13.03 -14.12
N GLN A 137 1.82 12.70 -13.28
CA GLN A 137 1.41 13.57 -12.18
C GLN A 137 2.52 13.81 -11.15
N ARG A 138 3.29 12.76 -10.78
CA ARG A 138 4.46 12.90 -9.91
C ARG A 138 5.54 13.78 -10.54
N GLU A 139 5.79 13.59 -11.83
CA GLU A 139 6.78 14.37 -12.59
C GLU A 139 6.40 15.86 -12.67
N ILE A 140 5.13 16.18 -12.90
CA ILE A 140 4.62 17.57 -12.84
C ILE A 140 4.85 18.16 -11.45
N ARG A 141 4.50 17.44 -10.37
CA ARG A 141 4.71 17.93 -9.00
C ARG A 141 6.18 18.19 -8.70
N GLN A 142 7.06 17.29 -9.14
CA GLN A 142 8.50 17.45 -8.97
C GLN A 142 9.02 18.67 -9.73
N LEU A 143 8.69 18.81 -11.02
CA LEU A 143 9.13 19.94 -11.82
C LEU A 143 8.59 21.27 -11.32
N ASN A 144 7.35 21.32 -10.81
CA ASN A 144 6.82 22.52 -10.17
C ASN A 144 7.63 22.89 -8.92
N ALA A 145 7.93 21.91 -8.06
CA ALA A 145 8.74 22.16 -6.86
C ALA A 145 10.15 22.64 -7.21
N GLU A 146 10.76 22.08 -8.25
CA GLU A 146 12.06 22.55 -8.77
C GLU A 146 11.96 23.95 -9.37
N LEU A 147 10.93 24.23 -10.17
CA LEU A 147 10.69 25.54 -10.79
C LEU A 147 10.56 26.63 -9.73
N GLU A 148 9.80 26.39 -8.65
CA GLU A 148 9.67 27.36 -7.56
C GLU A 148 11.00 27.60 -6.83
N ARG A 149 11.84 26.57 -6.66
CA ARG A 149 13.20 26.76 -6.13
C ARG A 149 14.07 27.60 -7.07
N THR A 150 14.02 27.33 -8.37
CA THR A 150 14.78 28.10 -9.38
C THR A 150 14.32 29.57 -9.43
N LYS A 151 13.01 29.83 -9.33
CA LYS A 151 12.47 31.20 -9.25
C LYS A 151 12.95 31.94 -8.01
N ASN A 152 12.92 31.29 -6.85
CA ASN A 152 13.42 31.91 -5.61
C ASN A 152 14.92 32.25 -5.72
N SER A 153 15.72 31.35 -6.33
CA SER A 153 17.13 31.64 -6.59
C SER A 153 17.32 32.81 -7.57
N TYR A 154 16.48 32.90 -8.59
CA TYR A 154 16.48 34.01 -9.55
C TYR A 154 16.22 35.36 -8.86
N ASP A 155 15.23 35.40 -7.96
CA ASP A 155 14.87 36.62 -7.23
C ASP A 155 16.02 37.06 -6.31
N THR A 156 16.69 36.13 -5.63
CA THR A 156 17.89 36.42 -4.83
C THR A 156 19.02 36.97 -5.68
N SER A 157 19.38 36.32 -6.79
CA SER A 157 20.46 36.80 -7.68
C SER A 157 20.13 38.15 -8.33
N LEU A 158 18.84 38.44 -8.55
CA LEU A 158 18.40 39.73 -9.06
C LEU A 158 18.57 40.84 -8.01
N LEU A 159 18.33 40.56 -6.73
CA LEU A 159 18.60 41.46 -5.62
C LEU A 159 20.12 41.69 -5.45
N GLU A 160 20.93 40.65 -5.54
CA GLU A 160 22.41 40.73 -5.47
C GLU A 160 22.98 41.60 -6.59
N LYS A 161 22.48 41.45 -7.82
CA LYS A 161 22.86 42.32 -8.95
C LYS A 161 22.50 43.80 -8.75
N MET A 162 21.47 44.12 -7.97
CA MET A 162 21.16 45.52 -7.65
C MET A 162 22.20 46.11 -6.69
N VAL A 163 22.96 45.27 -5.98
CA VAL A 163 23.99 45.65 -5.01
C VAL A 163 25.40 45.64 -5.63
N ASP A 164 25.75 44.66 -6.46
CA ASP A 164 27.07 44.53 -7.11
C ASP A 164 26.98 44.50 -8.65
N GLN A 165 27.63 45.46 -9.33
CA GLN A 165 27.38 45.74 -10.75
C GLN A 165 28.12 44.88 -11.80
N GLU A 166 29.12 44.05 -11.45
CA GLU A 166 30.09 43.59 -12.48
C GLU A 166 30.33 42.07 -12.66
N LYS A 167 29.83 41.15 -11.81
CA LYS A 167 30.23 39.72 -11.90
C LYS A 167 29.18 38.67 -12.28
N GLU A 168 27.89 38.98 -12.36
CA GLU A 168 26.83 37.94 -12.36
C GLU A 168 25.94 37.83 -13.62
N GLN A 169 26.26 38.53 -14.69
CA GLN A 169 25.37 38.63 -15.86
C GLN A 169 25.15 37.30 -16.59
N THR A 170 26.14 36.40 -16.57
CA THR A 170 26.05 35.03 -17.10
C THR A 170 25.15 34.13 -16.25
N ASP A 171 25.13 34.30 -14.93
CA ASP A 171 24.37 33.43 -14.01
C ASP A 171 22.85 33.64 -14.15
N ILE A 172 22.41 34.90 -14.14
CA ILE A 172 20.98 35.29 -14.32
C ILE A 172 20.42 34.80 -15.66
N SER A 173 21.23 34.84 -16.73
CA SER A 173 20.80 34.36 -18.06
C SER A 173 20.59 32.85 -18.09
N SER A 174 21.41 32.10 -17.34
CA SER A 174 21.33 30.65 -17.23
C SER A 174 20.09 30.22 -16.43
N ILE A 175 19.81 30.91 -15.31
CA ILE A 175 18.64 30.67 -14.47
C ILE A 175 17.35 30.96 -15.25
N ARG A 176 17.29 32.07 -16.00
CA ARG A 176 16.15 32.39 -16.87
C ARG A 176 15.90 31.29 -17.92
N ASN A 177 16.96 30.77 -18.53
CA ASN A 177 16.84 29.67 -19.49
C ASN A 177 16.34 28.39 -18.84
N ASP A 178 16.76 28.08 -17.61
CA ASP A 178 16.28 26.91 -16.86
C ASP A 178 14.78 27.03 -16.51
N ILE A 179 14.33 28.20 -16.05
CA ILE A 179 12.91 28.51 -15.82
C ILE A 179 12.09 28.26 -17.09
N ALA A 180 12.53 28.78 -18.24
CA ALA A 180 11.84 28.60 -19.51
C ALA A 180 11.76 27.12 -19.95
N ARG A 181 12.87 26.37 -19.80
CA ARG A 181 12.93 24.94 -20.11
C ARG A 181 11.97 24.13 -19.22
N LYS A 182 12.00 24.36 -17.91
CA LYS A 182 11.13 23.66 -16.95
C LYS A 182 9.66 23.98 -17.18
N THR A 183 9.32 25.25 -17.46
CA THR A 183 7.95 25.67 -17.79
C THR A 183 7.44 24.93 -19.03
N THR A 184 8.23 24.90 -20.11
CA THR A 184 7.89 24.18 -21.34
C THR A 184 7.72 22.66 -21.10
N ALA A 185 8.55 22.07 -20.24
CA ALA A 185 8.44 20.66 -19.88
C ALA A 185 7.15 20.37 -19.10
N ILE A 186 6.79 21.24 -18.14
CA ILE A 186 5.54 21.15 -17.37
C ILE A 186 4.34 21.24 -18.31
N GLU A 187 4.31 22.20 -19.24
CA GLU A 187 3.21 22.35 -20.20
C GLU A 187 3.00 21.07 -21.04
N LYS A 188 4.08 20.49 -21.56
CA LYS A 188 4.03 19.21 -22.29
C LYS A 188 3.46 18.08 -21.44
N LEU A 189 3.88 17.97 -20.18
CA LEU A 189 3.37 16.95 -19.27
C LEU A 189 1.91 17.19 -18.88
N VAL A 190 1.48 18.45 -18.71
CA VAL A 190 0.08 18.80 -18.43
C VAL A 190 -0.82 18.42 -19.60
N ILE A 191 -0.39 18.69 -20.84
CA ILE A 191 -1.12 18.26 -22.05
C ILE A 191 -1.23 16.73 -22.09
N LYS A 192 -0.11 16.03 -21.87
CA LYS A 192 -0.10 14.56 -21.81
C LYS A 192 -1.02 14.02 -20.72
N ARG A 193 -1.01 14.62 -19.52
CA ARG A 193 -1.88 14.23 -18.40
C ARG A 193 -3.35 14.37 -18.78
N LYS A 194 -3.74 15.50 -19.39
CA LYS A 194 -5.13 15.73 -19.84
C LYS A 194 -5.58 14.73 -20.91
N SER A 195 -4.69 14.35 -21.81
CA SER A 195 -4.96 13.33 -22.82
C SER A 195 -5.22 11.96 -22.18
N LEU A 196 -4.34 11.54 -21.25
CA LEU A 196 -4.52 10.31 -20.47
C LEU A 196 -5.81 10.34 -19.64
N GLU A 197 -6.09 11.46 -18.96
CA GLU A 197 -7.31 11.67 -18.18
C GLU A 197 -8.56 11.49 -19.04
N SER A 198 -8.58 12.07 -20.24
CA SER A 198 -9.70 11.93 -21.17
C SER A 198 -9.90 10.49 -21.64
N SER A 199 -8.82 9.77 -21.98
CA SER A 199 -8.86 8.34 -22.35
C SER A 199 -9.41 7.48 -21.21
N LEU A 200 -8.90 7.70 -19.99
CA LEU A 200 -9.29 6.94 -18.80
C LEU A 200 -10.75 7.19 -18.43
N LEU A 201 -11.23 8.43 -18.49
CA LEU A 201 -12.62 8.76 -18.19
C LEU A 201 -13.62 8.24 -19.23
N GLN A 202 -13.19 8.01 -20.47
CA GLN A 202 -14.02 7.37 -21.50
C GLN A 202 -14.11 5.84 -21.33
N ASN A 203 -13.27 5.25 -20.48
CA ASN A 203 -13.30 3.81 -20.23
C ASN A 203 -14.57 3.42 -19.46
N SER A 204 -15.26 2.38 -19.96
CA SER A 204 -16.53 1.93 -19.39
C SER A 204 -16.42 1.36 -17.97
N GLU A 205 -15.30 0.71 -17.62
CA GLU A 205 -15.11 0.12 -16.28
C GLU A 205 -14.86 1.20 -15.23
N ILE A 206 -14.07 2.21 -15.58
CA ILE A 206 -13.85 3.40 -14.74
C ILE A 206 -15.15 4.17 -14.55
N SER A 207 -15.91 4.37 -15.62
CA SER A 207 -17.21 5.04 -15.56
C SER A 207 -18.23 4.30 -14.68
N LYS A 208 -18.30 2.97 -14.78
CA LYS A 208 -19.14 2.13 -13.92
C LYS A 208 -18.74 2.24 -12.45
N LEU A 209 -17.42 2.17 -12.17
CA LEU A 209 -16.91 2.32 -10.81
C LEU A 209 -17.31 3.67 -10.23
N PHE A 210 -17.10 4.76 -10.95
CA PHE A 210 -17.43 6.09 -10.47
C PHE A 210 -18.93 6.31 -10.30
N SER A 211 -19.75 5.81 -11.22
CA SER A 211 -21.22 5.89 -11.10
C SER A 211 -21.72 5.12 -9.87
N MET A 212 -21.10 3.98 -9.55
CA MET A 212 -21.41 3.23 -8.34
C MET A 212 -20.99 4.00 -7.08
N LEU A 213 -19.83 4.66 -7.11
CA LEU A 213 -19.36 5.46 -5.99
C LEU A 213 -20.23 6.70 -5.75
N ASP A 214 -20.72 7.32 -6.81
CA ASP A 214 -21.63 8.47 -6.75
C ASP A 214 -23.01 8.07 -6.21
N GLY A 215 -23.37 6.78 -6.25
CA GLY A 215 -24.62 6.23 -5.71
C GLY A 215 -24.60 5.90 -4.21
N PHE A 216 -23.44 5.94 -3.54
CA PHE A 216 -23.38 5.69 -2.10
C PHE A 216 -23.86 6.91 -1.32
N THR A 217 -24.81 6.68 -0.42
CA THR A 217 -25.30 7.68 0.52
C THR A 217 -24.35 7.80 1.73
N GLU A 218 -24.46 8.89 2.49
CA GLU A 218 -23.73 9.00 3.77
C GLU A 218 -24.19 7.93 4.78
N ASP A 219 -25.44 7.47 4.69
CA ASP A 219 -25.95 6.38 5.54
C ASP A 219 -25.23 5.04 5.24
N ASP A 220 -24.93 4.76 3.97
CA ASP A 220 -24.15 3.57 3.58
C ASP A 220 -22.73 3.61 4.15
N ARG A 221 -22.14 4.82 4.22
CA ARG A 221 -20.79 5.04 4.76
C ARG A 221 -20.77 4.94 6.28
N ILE A 222 -21.84 5.40 6.95
CA ILE A 222 -22.02 5.26 8.39
C ILE A 222 -22.20 3.78 8.75
N SER A 223 -23.09 3.06 8.05
CA SER A 223 -23.27 1.61 8.24
C SER A 223 -21.95 0.85 8.11
N LEU A 224 -21.19 1.11 7.04
CA LEU A 224 -19.90 0.44 6.83
C LEU A 224 -18.86 0.78 7.90
N ARG A 225 -18.91 1.99 8.49
CA ARG A 225 -18.04 2.41 9.58
C ARG A 225 -18.44 1.76 10.91
N ASP A 226 -19.73 1.57 11.13
CA ASP A 226 -20.23 0.89 12.33
C ASP A 226 -19.95 -0.62 12.27
N ASP A 227 -20.04 -1.25 11.09
CA ASP A 227 -19.67 -2.66 10.88
C ASP A 227 -18.16 -2.94 11.02
N LEU A 228 -17.32 -1.90 11.07
CA LEU A 228 -15.88 -1.99 11.32
C LEU A 228 -15.49 -1.98 12.80
N ARG A 229 -16.39 -1.54 13.69
CA ARG A 229 -16.15 -1.41 15.14
C ARG A 229 -16.42 -2.72 15.87
#